data_AF-A0A139GUI2-F1
#
_entry.id   AF-A0A139GUI2-F1
#
_cell.length_a   1.000
_cell.length_b   1.000
_cell.length_c   1.000
_cell.angle_alpha   90.00
_cell.angle_beta   90.00
_cell.angle_gamma   90.00
#
_symmetry.space_group_name_H-M   'P 1'
#
loop_
_entity.id
_entity.type
_entity.pdbx_description
1 polymer ?
#
loop_
_entity_poly.entity_id
_entity_poly.type
_entity_poly.pdbx_seq_one_letter_code
_entity_poly.pdbx_strand_id
1 'polypeptide(L)'
;MYCNQQMAFSFGFSADDAGSDLEDTADPETHTPSNAILAARIPAKSHKLEDLIAALPERLSYSTVRIESPLGKVVSLPRRELFDVKAQLLQEDQLSNDHVIDQLEKSDLRSGVYEGGFKTWECSLDLASLLLDRGPRKDIDELIRCDQIVELGAGSALPSLMLFRHALLNAVSGLTFTLADYNEEVLRLITLPNLFLTWAAVAKLLDHSDTSRHEGELEVTPELVQRFRADLQSNGISLNFISGPWSAELAELIPMSAPEMGLVVLAAETIYSPASTVAFVDVLSMLLRRVKMAKAMIGAKRMYFGVGGSVDGLKEACREKGAVAYEIENHGVSGMDGNVPRALIEVQMY
;
A
#
# COMPACT_ATOMS: atom_id res chain seq x y z
N MET A 1 54.92 -2.87 28.92
CA MET A 1 54.10 -1.84 29.57
C MET A 1 54.35 -0.51 28.89
N TYR A 2 53.36 0.02 28.18
CA TYR A 2 52.88 1.41 28.20
C TYR A 2 51.83 1.50 27.07
N CYS A 3 50.57 1.71 27.46
CA CYS A 3 49.41 1.79 26.58
C CYS A 3 48.86 3.22 26.64
N ASN A 4 48.43 3.73 25.48
CA ASN A 4 47.83 5.04 25.27
C ASN A 4 46.47 5.17 25.99
N GLN A 5 46.24 6.32 26.61
CA GLN A 5 44.92 6.77 27.07
C GLN A 5 44.24 7.62 25.99
N GLN A 6 42.97 7.34 25.71
CA GLN A 6 42.02 8.32 25.21
C GLN A 6 40.84 8.37 26.18
N MET A 7 40.57 9.57 26.69
CA MET A 7 39.50 9.88 27.64
C MET A 7 38.17 10.02 26.91
N ALA A 8 37.13 9.37 27.41
CA ALA A 8 35.74 9.65 27.08
C ALA A 8 35.15 10.61 28.14
N PHE A 9 34.52 11.68 27.67
CA PHE A 9 33.79 12.65 28.49
C PHE A 9 32.46 12.05 28.99
N SER A 10 32.17 12.26 30.28
CA SER A 10 30.90 11.91 30.94
C SER A 10 30.18 13.19 31.37
N PHE A 11 28.87 13.26 31.15
CA PHE A 11 27.99 14.26 31.75
C PHE A 11 27.18 13.59 32.85
N GLY A 12 27.49 13.98 34.10
CA GLY A 12 26.74 13.58 35.28
C GLY A 12 25.53 14.48 35.51
N PHE A 13 24.41 13.88 35.88
CA PHE A 13 23.37 14.53 36.68
C PHE A 13 23.35 13.83 38.05
N SER A 14 23.48 14.64 39.09
CA SER A 14 23.50 14.22 40.50
C SER A 14 22.15 13.70 40.97
N ALA A 15 22.21 12.66 41.80
CA ALA A 15 21.11 12.11 42.59
C ALA A 15 20.73 13.06 43.74
N ASP A 16 19.45 13.08 44.16
CA ASP A 16 19.03 12.42 45.41
C ASP A 16 17.53 12.61 45.76
N ASP A 17 17.04 11.61 46.51
CA ASP A 17 15.80 11.44 47.28
C ASP A 17 14.49 11.10 46.53
N ALA A 18 13.69 10.08 46.88
CA ALA A 18 13.79 8.92 47.80
C ALA A 18 12.51 8.08 47.58
N GLY A 19 12.56 6.74 47.62
CA GLY A 19 11.36 5.91 47.80
C GLY A 19 11.36 4.50 47.21
N SER A 20 11.81 3.54 48.04
CA SER A 20 11.42 2.12 48.15
C SER A 20 11.59 1.14 46.98
N ASP A 21 12.69 0.39 47.06
CA ASP A 21 12.86 -1.06 46.91
C ASP A 21 11.67 -1.92 46.44
N LEU A 22 11.82 -2.49 45.24
CA LEU A 22 11.59 -3.92 44.98
C LEU A 22 12.65 -4.39 43.99
N GLU A 23 13.54 -5.27 44.45
CA GLU A 23 14.50 -6.01 43.62
C GLU A 23 13.74 -6.94 42.68
N ASP A 24 14.00 -6.81 41.37
CA ASP A 24 13.86 -7.92 40.43
C ASP A 24 15.14 -7.96 39.59
N THR A 25 16.00 -8.91 39.94
CA THR A 25 17.27 -9.17 39.25
C THR A 25 16.99 -9.78 37.88
N ALA A 26 17.04 -8.96 36.82
CA ALA A 26 17.06 -9.44 35.44
C ALA A 26 18.52 -9.68 35.00
N ASP A 27 18.89 -10.96 34.89
CA ASP A 27 20.11 -11.39 34.20
C ASP A 27 20.07 -10.99 32.71
N PRO A 28 21.22 -10.73 32.07
CA PRO A 28 21.30 -10.38 30.66
C PRO A 28 21.05 -11.62 29.80
N GLU A 29 19.82 -11.76 29.28
CA GLU A 29 19.52 -12.80 28.30
C GLU A 29 20.37 -12.60 27.04
N THR A 30 21.21 -13.59 26.81
CA THR A 30 21.93 -13.85 25.57
C THR A 30 20.94 -13.98 24.42
N HIS A 31 21.00 -13.05 23.47
CA HIS A 31 20.28 -13.15 22.20
C HIS A 31 20.67 -14.42 21.45
N THR A 32 19.84 -15.46 21.63
CA THR A 32 19.93 -16.70 20.87
C THR A 32 18.97 -16.57 19.68
N PRO A 33 19.41 -16.78 18.43
CA PRO A 33 18.54 -16.65 17.26
C PRO A 33 17.66 -17.91 17.16
N SER A 34 16.61 -18.00 17.97
CA SER A 34 15.71 -19.17 18.00
C SER A 34 14.23 -18.86 17.82
N ASN A 35 13.82 -17.59 17.76
CA ASN A 35 12.40 -17.23 17.61
C ASN A 35 11.96 -16.90 16.16
N ALA A 36 12.86 -16.98 15.19
CA ALA A 36 12.53 -16.69 13.78
C ALA A 36 11.87 -17.87 13.02
N ILE A 37 11.68 -19.03 13.65
CA ILE A 37 11.28 -20.28 12.96
C ILE A 37 9.84 -20.73 13.29
N LEU A 38 9.09 -20.03 14.15
CA LEU A 38 7.73 -20.45 14.53
C LEU A 38 6.62 -19.39 14.41
N ALA A 39 6.76 -18.40 13.53
CA ALA A 39 5.58 -17.75 12.99
C ALA A 39 4.96 -18.72 11.98
N ALA A 40 3.78 -19.27 12.29
CA ALA A 40 2.99 -20.03 11.31
C ALA A 40 2.93 -19.20 10.02
N ARG A 41 3.52 -19.72 8.92
CA ARG A 41 3.53 -19.01 7.63
C ARG A 41 2.08 -18.83 7.20
N ILE A 42 1.52 -17.64 7.40
CA ILE A 42 0.21 -17.28 6.90
C ILE A 42 0.28 -17.46 5.38
N PRO A 43 -0.49 -18.39 4.78
CA PRO A 43 -0.42 -18.62 3.35
C PRO A 43 -1.04 -17.45 2.60
N ALA A 44 -0.55 -17.18 1.39
CA ALA A 44 -1.22 -16.27 0.49
C ALA A 44 -2.62 -16.83 0.15
N LYS A 45 -3.64 -15.96 0.15
CA LYS A 45 -5.05 -16.33 -0.05
C LYS A 45 -5.69 -15.38 -1.04
N SER A 46 -6.37 -15.93 -2.04
CA SER A 46 -7.24 -15.16 -2.94
C SER A 46 -8.62 -14.97 -2.32
N HIS A 47 -9.18 -13.78 -2.48
CA HIS A 47 -10.50 -13.41 -1.96
C HIS A 47 -11.43 -13.07 -3.11
N LYS A 48 -12.65 -13.59 -3.06
CA LYS A 48 -13.67 -13.30 -4.07
C LYS A 48 -14.23 -11.90 -3.84
N LEU A 49 -14.46 -11.17 -4.93
CA LEU A 49 -15.10 -9.86 -4.89
C LEU A 49 -16.48 -9.94 -4.20
N GLU A 50 -17.22 -11.03 -4.42
CA GLU A 50 -18.54 -11.24 -3.86
C GLU A 50 -18.52 -11.28 -2.33
N ASP A 51 -17.53 -11.96 -1.76
CA ASP A 51 -17.37 -12.13 -0.31
C ASP A 51 -16.99 -10.79 0.34
N LEU A 52 -16.08 -10.04 -0.29
CA LEU A 52 -15.68 -8.71 0.20
C LEU A 52 -16.81 -7.68 0.07
N ILE A 53 -17.60 -7.72 -1.02
CA ILE A 53 -18.77 -6.85 -1.19
C ILE A 53 -19.84 -7.18 -0.14
N ALA A 54 -20.05 -8.45 0.19
CA ALA A 54 -21.02 -8.85 1.20
C ALA A 54 -20.65 -8.34 2.61
N ALA A 55 -19.39 -7.98 2.83
CA ALA A 55 -18.89 -7.39 4.06
C ALA A 55 -18.87 -5.84 4.06
N LEU A 56 -19.39 -5.18 3.02
CA LEU A 56 -19.57 -3.73 3.03
C LEU A 56 -20.64 -3.34 4.07
N PRO A 57 -20.42 -2.28 4.86
CA PRO A 57 -21.44 -1.75 5.76
C PRO A 57 -22.57 -1.08 4.98
N GLU A 58 -23.73 -0.88 5.62
CA GLU A 58 -24.87 -0.16 5.04
C GLU A 58 -24.57 1.32 4.73
N ARG A 59 -23.53 1.88 5.35
CA ARG A 59 -23.08 3.26 5.15
C ARG A 59 -21.57 3.33 5.16
N LEU A 60 -21.02 4.13 4.25
CA LEU A 60 -19.61 4.47 4.21
C LEU A 60 -19.43 5.97 4.43
N SER A 61 -18.74 6.34 5.50
CA SER A 61 -18.24 7.71 5.69
C SER A 61 -16.88 7.86 5.02
N TYR A 62 -16.68 8.95 4.28
CA TYR A 62 -15.45 9.20 3.53
C TYR A 62 -15.01 10.65 3.62
N SER A 63 -13.72 10.89 3.43
CA SER A 63 -13.15 12.20 3.11
C SER A 63 -12.55 12.20 1.71
N THR A 64 -12.24 13.37 1.17
CA THR A 64 -11.58 13.52 -0.12
C THR A 64 -10.12 13.87 0.05
N VAL A 65 -9.26 13.10 -0.60
CA VAL A 65 -7.83 13.37 -0.72
C VAL A 65 -7.58 14.16 -2.00
N ARG A 66 -7.05 15.38 -1.87
CA ARG A 66 -6.63 16.20 -3.01
C ARG A 66 -5.27 15.70 -3.51
N ILE A 67 -5.20 15.36 -4.78
CA ILE A 67 -3.99 14.93 -5.49
C ILE A 67 -3.76 15.90 -6.63
N GLU A 68 -2.57 16.48 -6.68
CA GLU A 68 -2.14 17.41 -7.73
C GLU A 68 -0.96 16.81 -8.48
N SER A 69 -1.03 16.82 -9.81
CA SER A 69 -0.03 16.24 -10.69
C SER A 69 1.10 17.23 -11.00
N PRO A 70 2.27 16.76 -11.47
CA PRO A 70 3.34 17.64 -11.93
C PRO A 70 2.93 18.64 -13.03
N LEU A 71 1.96 18.28 -13.88
CA LEU A 71 1.42 19.17 -14.92
C LEU A 71 0.25 20.04 -14.44
N GLY A 72 -0.06 20.06 -13.14
CA GLY A 72 -1.08 20.89 -12.53
C GLY A 72 -2.51 20.34 -12.63
N LYS A 73 -2.70 19.06 -12.99
CA LYS A 73 -4.02 18.42 -12.92
C LYS A 73 -4.37 18.17 -11.47
N VAL A 74 -5.61 18.44 -11.08
CA VAL A 74 -6.09 18.24 -9.71
C VAL A 74 -7.25 17.27 -9.71
N VAL A 75 -7.17 16.25 -8.84
CA VAL A 75 -8.25 15.29 -8.60
C VAL A 75 -8.48 15.18 -7.10
N SER A 76 -9.75 15.13 -6.70
CA SER A 76 -10.17 14.76 -5.35
C SER A 76 -10.66 13.31 -5.37
N LEU A 77 -9.98 12.43 -4.65
CA LEU A 77 -10.39 11.03 -4.49
C LEU A 77 -11.11 10.81 -3.17
N PRO A 78 -12.29 10.19 -3.15
CA PRO A 78 -12.91 9.76 -1.91
C PRO A 78 -12.12 8.61 -1.29
N ARG A 79 -11.96 8.64 0.02
CA ARG A 79 -11.27 7.63 0.82
C ARG A 79 -12.08 7.41 2.09
N ARG A 80 -12.34 6.15 2.43
CA ARG A 80 -13.06 5.77 3.63
C ARG A 80 -12.36 6.30 4.89
N GLU A 81 -13.14 6.77 5.83
CA GLU A 81 -12.64 7.29 7.10
C GLU A 81 -12.31 6.19 8.11
N LEU A 82 -11.25 6.40 8.92
CA LEU A 82 -10.82 5.39 9.89
C LEU A 82 -11.77 5.25 11.07
N PHE A 83 -12.47 6.32 11.45
CA PHE A 83 -13.51 6.24 12.48
C PHE A 83 -14.67 5.35 12.02
N ASP A 84 -14.99 5.35 10.72
CA ASP A 84 -16.05 4.55 10.12
C ASP A 84 -15.68 3.06 10.12
N VAL A 85 -14.42 2.75 9.81
CA VAL A 85 -13.85 1.41 9.95
C VAL A 85 -13.95 0.91 11.40
N LYS A 86 -13.58 1.76 12.37
CA LYS A 86 -13.69 1.42 13.79
C LYS A 86 -15.14 1.18 14.21
N ALA A 87 -16.08 2.00 13.73
CA ALA A 87 -17.49 1.82 13.99
C ALA A 87 -18.03 0.49 13.44
N GLN A 88 -17.64 0.12 12.22
CA GLN A 88 -17.98 -1.20 11.64
C GLN A 88 -17.44 -2.35 12.51
N LEU A 89 -16.16 -2.31 12.88
CA LEU A 89 -15.53 -3.36 13.69
C LEU A 89 -16.17 -3.53 15.07
N LEU A 90 -16.65 -2.43 15.68
CA LEU A 90 -17.36 -2.46 16.97
C LEU A 90 -18.79 -3.01 16.87
N GLN A 91 -19.40 -2.96 15.67
CA GLN A 91 -20.74 -3.52 15.42
C GLN A 91 -20.68 -4.99 15.00
N GLU A 92 -19.59 -5.40 14.34
CA GLU A 92 -19.30 -6.79 14.03
C GLU A 92 -18.94 -7.54 15.34
N ASP A 93 -19.90 -8.30 15.89
CA ASP A 93 -19.72 -9.14 17.10
C ASP A 93 -18.73 -10.30 16.86
N GLN A 94 -17.44 -9.98 16.75
CA GLN A 94 -16.36 -10.95 16.64
C GLN A 94 -15.32 -10.66 17.73
N LEU A 95 -15.14 -11.62 18.64
CA LEU A 95 -14.07 -11.61 19.66
C LEU A 95 -12.66 -11.42 19.06
N SER A 96 -12.50 -11.56 17.74
CA SER A 96 -11.25 -11.34 17.00
C SER A 96 -10.99 -9.88 16.60
N ASN A 97 -11.95 -8.97 16.72
CA ASN A 97 -11.81 -7.59 16.22
C ASN A 97 -10.97 -6.69 17.13
N ASP A 98 -10.81 -7.04 18.41
CA ASP A 98 -10.00 -6.28 19.37
C ASP A 98 -8.56 -6.06 18.85
N HIS A 99 -7.96 -7.07 18.21
CA HIS A 99 -6.62 -6.95 17.65
C HIS A 99 -6.55 -5.94 16.51
N VAL A 100 -7.57 -5.90 15.64
CA VAL A 100 -7.64 -4.99 14.49
C VAL A 100 -7.88 -3.55 14.96
N ILE A 101 -8.73 -3.36 15.97
CA ILE A 101 -8.97 -2.05 16.61
C ILE A 101 -7.66 -1.54 17.24
N ASP A 102 -6.93 -2.41 17.93
CA ASP A 102 -5.61 -2.08 18.48
C ASP A 102 -4.61 -1.65 17.39
N GLN A 103 -4.61 -2.32 16.23
CA GLN A 103 -3.75 -1.96 15.09
C GLN A 103 -4.12 -0.60 14.48
N LEU A 104 -5.42 -0.26 14.43
CA LEU A 104 -5.91 1.05 13.98
C LEU A 104 -5.42 2.18 14.89
N GLU A 105 -5.35 1.94 16.20
CA GLU A 105 -4.95 2.95 17.19
C GLU A 105 -3.43 3.10 17.32
N LYS A 106 -2.68 1.99 17.27
CA LYS A 106 -1.24 1.96 17.61
C LYS A 106 -0.30 2.33 16.45
N SER A 107 -0.82 2.56 15.25
CA SER A 107 -0.23 3.26 14.08
C SER A 107 1.13 2.82 13.51
N ASP A 108 1.93 1.99 14.20
CA ASP A 108 3.29 1.62 13.80
C ASP A 108 3.38 0.24 13.14
N LEU A 109 4.30 0.14 12.17
CA LEU A 109 4.65 -1.08 11.44
C LEU A 109 5.23 -2.14 12.39
N ARG A 110 4.72 -3.38 12.31
CA ARG A 110 5.26 -4.55 12.99
C ARG A 110 5.40 -5.70 12.00
N SER A 111 6.63 -5.92 11.54
CA SER A 111 6.94 -6.91 10.53
C SER A 111 6.42 -8.31 10.86
N GLY A 112 5.66 -8.89 9.94
CA GLY A 112 5.05 -10.22 10.06
C GLY A 112 3.82 -10.30 10.98
N VAL A 113 3.34 -9.16 11.51
CA VAL A 113 2.10 -9.08 12.31
C VAL A 113 1.14 -8.06 11.72
N TYR A 114 1.61 -6.83 11.47
CA TYR A 114 0.81 -5.74 10.89
C TYR A 114 1.71 -4.78 10.09
N GLU A 115 1.37 -4.61 8.82
CA GLU A 115 2.18 -3.86 7.85
C GLU A 115 1.59 -2.47 7.53
N GLY A 116 0.81 -1.89 8.44
CA GLY A 116 0.46 -0.46 8.37
C GLY A 116 -0.60 -0.09 7.33
N GLY A 117 -1.33 -1.05 6.77
CA GLY A 117 -2.21 -0.86 5.61
C GLY A 117 -3.46 0.01 5.83
N PHE A 118 -3.87 0.26 7.08
CA PHE A 118 -4.98 1.18 7.36
C PHE A 118 -4.61 2.65 7.13
N LYS A 119 -3.33 3.01 7.28
CA LYS A 119 -2.86 4.38 7.07
C LYS A 119 -2.44 4.58 5.62
N THR A 120 -2.80 5.74 5.06
CA THR A 120 -2.21 6.19 3.80
C THR A 120 -0.83 6.77 4.07
N TRP A 121 0.18 6.18 3.45
CA TRP A 121 1.57 6.64 3.51
C TRP A 121 1.86 7.72 2.46
N GLU A 122 2.78 8.63 2.75
CA GLU A 122 3.07 9.79 1.90
C GLU A 122 3.51 9.37 0.49
N CYS A 123 4.31 8.31 0.38
CA CYS A 123 4.77 7.83 -0.92
C CYS A 123 3.63 7.28 -1.82
N SER A 124 2.50 6.90 -1.22
CA SER A 124 1.29 6.51 -1.94
C SER A 124 0.66 7.70 -2.67
N LEU A 125 0.68 8.88 -2.02
CA LEU A 125 0.24 10.15 -2.61
C LEU A 125 1.19 10.62 -3.70
N ASP A 126 2.51 10.51 -3.46
CA ASP A 126 3.52 10.90 -4.44
C ASP A 126 3.38 10.06 -5.73
N LEU A 127 3.19 8.74 -5.59
CA LEU A 127 2.99 7.85 -6.72
C LEU A 127 1.66 8.12 -7.43
N ALA A 128 0.57 8.35 -6.68
CA ALA A 128 -0.73 8.71 -7.25
C ALA A 128 -0.67 10.05 -8.02
N SER A 129 0.05 11.05 -7.51
CA SER A 129 0.32 12.33 -8.18
C SER A 129 1.03 12.12 -9.53
N LEU A 130 2.06 11.27 -9.56
CA LEU A 130 2.76 10.95 -10.82
C LEU A 130 1.83 10.24 -11.83
N LEU A 131 0.98 9.32 -11.34
CA LEU A 131 0.07 8.53 -12.18
C LEU A 131 -1.10 9.34 -12.76
N LEU A 132 -1.32 10.60 -12.36
CA LEU A 132 -2.30 11.49 -13.02
C LEU A 132 -1.85 11.95 -14.42
N ASP A 133 -0.53 11.97 -14.64
CA ASP A 133 0.06 12.36 -15.91
C ASP A 133 0.71 11.19 -16.62
N ARG A 134 1.39 10.31 -15.86
CA ARG A 134 2.07 9.14 -16.41
C ARG A 134 1.20 7.90 -16.35
N GLY A 135 1.38 7.04 -17.34
CA GLY A 135 0.80 5.71 -17.37
C GLY A 135 1.86 4.63 -17.37
N PRO A 136 1.52 3.43 -17.89
CA PRO A 136 2.45 2.33 -18.07
C PRO A 136 3.71 2.67 -18.88
N ARG A 137 3.76 3.81 -19.57
CA ARG A 137 4.95 4.25 -20.30
C ARG A 137 5.21 5.71 -20.02
N LYS A 138 4.84 6.62 -20.92
CA LYS A 138 5.07 8.06 -20.75
C LYS A 138 3.80 8.79 -20.36
N ASP A 139 2.67 8.38 -20.92
CA ASP A 139 1.38 9.04 -20.76
C ASP A 139 0.34 8.08 -20.16
N ILE A 140 -0.59 8.60 -19.36
CA ILE A 140 -1.69 7.84 -18.76
C ILE A 140 -2.57 7.17 -19.81
N ASP A 141 -2.73 7.78 -21.00
CA ASP A 141 -3.54 7.22 -22.09
C ASP A 141 -2.95 5.93 -22.67
N GLU A 142 -1.67 5.64 -22.40
CA GLU A 142 -1.06 4.36 -22.77
C GLU A 142 -1.57 3.18 -21.93
N LEU A 143 -2.43 3.43 -20.93
CA LEU A 143 -3.12 2.38 -20.15
C LEU A 143 -3.90 1.40 -21.04
N ILE A 144 -4.39 1.83 -22.20
CA ILE A 144 -5.04 0.96 -23.20
C ILE A 144 -4.16 -0.20 -23.71
N ARG A 145 -2.83 -0.11 -23.51
CA ARG A 145 -1.87 -1.15 -23.89
C ARG A 145 -1.58 -2.13 -22.76
N CYS A 146 -2.27 -2.00 -21.63
CA CYS A 146 -2.16 -2.87 -20.47
C CYS A 146 -3.48 -3.58 -20.23
N ASP A 147 -3.39 -4.82 -19.78
CA ASP A 147 -4.52 -5.61 -19.31
C ASP A 147 -4.40 -5.93 -17.82
N GLN A 148 -3.26 -5.61 -17.20
CA GLN A 148 -3.00 -5.97 -15.81
C GLN A 148 -2.32 -4.85 -15.03
N ILE A 149 -2.95 -4.48 -13.91
CA ILE A 149 -2.43 -3.57 -12.89
C ILE A 149 -2.34 -4.35 -11.59
N VAL A 150 -1.19 -4.36 -10.96
CA VAL A 150 -0.96 -5.05 -9.68
C VAL A 150 -0.48 -4.02 -8.67
N GLU A 151 -1.09 -3.92 -7.50
CA GLU A 151 -0.53 -3.13 -6.39
C GLU A 151 -0.12 -4.06 -5.26
N LEU A 152 1.19 -4.07 -4.96
CA LEU A 152 1.77 -4.83 -3.86
C LEU A 152 1.87 -3.94 -2.62
N GLY A 153 1.26 -4.36 -1.51
CA GLY A 153 1.11 -3.52 -0.32
C GLY A 153 0.07 -2.43 -0.53
N ALA A 154 -1.14 -2.83 -0.98
CA ALA A 154 -2.14 -1.91 -1.49
C ALA A 154 -2.63 -0.90 -0.44
N GLY A 155 -2.86 -1.28 0.82
CA GLY A 155 -3.41 -0.37 1.83
C GLY A 155 -4.66 0.37 1.32
N SER A 156 -4.59 1.71 1.32
CA SER A 156 -5.63 2.59 0.75
C SER A 156 -5.77 2.57 -0.78
N ALA A 157 -4.81 1.97 -1.49
CA ALA A 157 -4.76 1.76 -2.94
C ALA A 157 -4.80 3.01 -3.81
N LEU A 158 -4.41 4.19 -3.28
CA LEU A 158 -4.47 5.45 -4.03
C LEU A 158 -3.81 5.37 -5.42
N PRO A 159 -2.64 4.74 -5.61
CA PRO A 159 -2.06 4.52 -6.93
C PRO A 159 -3.00 3.78 -7.89
N SER A 160 -3.54 2.62 -7.49
CA SER A 160 -4.49 1.88 -8.32
C SER A 160 -5.78 2.64 -8.55
N LEU A 161 -6.29 3.39 -7.56
CA LEU A 161 -7.51 4.19 -7.70
C LEU A 161 -7.36 5.27 -8.78
N MET A 162 -6.16 5.82 -8.99
CA MET A 162 -5.93 6.77 -10.09
C MET A 162 -6.11 6.11 -11.46
N LEU A 163 -5.51 4.93 -11.66
CA LEU A 163 -5.65 4.19 -12.90
C LEU A 163 -7.07 3.64 -13.08
N PHE A 164 -7.71 3.16 -12.01
CA PHE A 164 -9.09 2.71 -12.01
C PHE A 164 -10.06 3.84 -12.38
N ARG A 165 -9.91 5.02 -11.77
CA ARG A 165 -10.68 6.21 -12.11
C ARG A 165 -10.49 6.61 -13.57
N HIS A 166 -9.24 6.62 -14.06
CA HIS A 166 -8.97 6.93 -15.46
C HIS A 166 -9.62 5.91 -16.40
N ALA A 167 -9.55 4.62 -16.07
CA ALA A 167 -10.16 3.55 -16.85
C ALA A 167 -11.69 3.71 -16.94
N LEU A 168 -12.36 4.00 -15.83
CA LEU A 168 -13.80 4.24 -15.80
C LEU A 168 -14.20 5.49 -16.61
N LEU A 169 -13.47 6.60 -16.49
CA LEU A 169 -13.79 7.85 -17.18
C LEU A 169 -13.56 7.79 -18.69
N ASN A 170 -12.57 7.01 -19.12
CA ASN A 170 -12.15 6.94 -20.53
C ASN A 170 -12.53 5.61 -21.20
N ALA A 171 -13.36 4.79 -20.52
CA ALA A 171 -13.80 3.48 -20.99
C ALA A 171 -12.63 2.57 -21.43
N VAL A 172 -11.52 2.59 -20.69
CA VAL A 172 -10.40 1.67 -20.92
C VAL A 172 -10.80 0.30 -20.41
N SER A 173 -11.07 -0.61 -21.33
CA SER A 173 -11.61 -1.94 -21.05
C SER A 173 -10.55 -3.04 -21.04
N GLY A 174 -10.87 -4.19 -20.44
CA GLY A 174 -10.01 -5.37 -20.43
C GLY A 174 -8.91 -5.31 -19.35
N LEU A 175 -9.10 -4.48 -18.33
CA LEU A 175 -8.15 -4.30 -17.24
C LEU A 175 -8.49 -5.19 -16.05
N THR A 176 -7.49 -5.91 -15.55
CA THR A 176 -7.54 -6.62 -14.28
C THR A 176 -6.71 -5.87 -13.25
N PHE A 177 -7.35 -5.39 -12.20
CA PHE A 177 -6.68 -4.83 -11.02
C PHE A 177 -6.50 -5.94 -9.99
N THR A 178 -5.25 -6.26 -9.64
CA THR A 178 -4.93 -7.15 -8.52
C THR A 178 -4.36 -6.35 -7.37
N LEU A 179 -5.08 -6.34 -6.24
CA LEU A 179 -4.71 -5.58 -5.05
C LEU A 179 -4.26 -6.57 -3.97
N ALA A 180 -2.98 -6.50 -3.63
CA ALA A 180 -2.38 -7.41 -2.66
C ALA A 180 -1.93 -6.65 -1.40
N ASP A 181 -2.30 -7.16 -0.23
CA ASP A 181 -1.86 -6.64 1.06
C ASP A 181 -1.48 -7.79 1.99
N TYR A 182 -0.72 -7.53 3.04
CA TYR A 182 -0.44 -8.57 4.03
C TYR A 182 -1.73 -9.02 4.75
N ASN A 183 -2.63 -8.07 5.03
CA ASN A 183 -3.79 -8.26 5.90
C ASN A 183 -5.09 -8.36 5.07
N GLU A 184 -5.90 -9.39 5.30
CA GLU A 184 -7.22 -9.55 4.67
C GLU A 184 -8.18 -8.42 5.08
N GLU A 185 -8.06 -7.97 6.33
CA GLU A 185 -8.85 -6.90 6.92
C GLU A 185 -8.62 -5.57 6.20
N VAL A 186 -7.40 -5.29 5.75
CA VAL A 186 -7.09 -4.08 4.98
C VAL A 186 -7.82 -4.12 3.63
N LEU A 187 -7.79 -5.28 2.95
CA LEU A 187 -8.49 -5.45 1.67
C LEU A 187 -10.01 -5.27 1.83
N ARG A 188 -10.57 -5.88 2.88
CA ARG A 188 -12.01 -5.85 3.22
C ARG A 188 -12.49 -4.47 3.67
N LEU A 189 -11.76 -3.83 4.57
CA LEU A 189 -12.22 -2.63 5.28
C LEU A 189 -11.77 -1.33 4.61
N ILE A 190 -10.71 -1.35 3.81
CA ILE A 190 -10.13 -0.15 3.19
C ILE A 190 -10.10 -0.26 1.67
N THR A 191 -9.40 -1.25 1.13
CA THR A 191 -9.09 -1.30 -0.30
C THR A 191 -10.35 -1.41 -1.17
N LEU A 192 -11.23 -2.39 -0.89
CA LEU A 192 -12.49 -2.52 -1.62
C LEU A 192 -13.43 -1.31 -1.39
N PRO A 193 -13.67 -0.84 -0.16
CA PRO A 193 -14.48 0.36 0.07
C PRO A 193 -13.99 1.59 -0.71
N ASN A 194 -12.67 1.79 -0.81
CA ASN A 194 -12.12 2.91 -1.59
C ASN A 194 -12.33 2.74 -3.11
N LEU A 195 -12.27 1.51 -3.64
CA LEU A 195 -12.65 1.21 -5.03
C LEU A 195 -14.13 1.54 -5.27
N PHE A 196 -15.00 1.12 -4.35
CA PHE A 196 -16.43 1.38 -4.42
C PHE A 196 -16.75 2.88 -4.38
N LEU A 197 -16.14 3.62 -3.45
CA LEU A 197 -16.27 5.08 -3.34
C LEU A 197 -15.75 5.79 -4.60
N THR A 198 -14.62 5.35 -5.15
CA THR A 198 -14.04 5.92 -6.39
C THR A 198 -14.97 5.70 -7.58
N TRP A 199 -15.55 4.51 -7.73
CA TRP A 199 -16.58 4.25 -8.74
C TRP A 199 -17.81 5.14 -8.51
N ALA A 200 -18.31 5.25 -7.28
CA ALA A 200 -19.48 6.07 -6.96
C ALA A 200 -19.23 7.56 -7.30
N ALA A 201 -18.01 8.06 -7.08
CA ALA A 201 -17.61 9.40 -7.49
C ALA A 201 -17.66 9.58 -9.02
N VAL A 202 -17.11 8.63 -9.78
CA VAL A 202 -17.15 8.67 -11.25
C VAL A 202 -18.59 8.57 -11.77
N ALA A 203 -19.41 7.74 -11.15
CA ALA A 203 -20.83 7.57 -11.46
C ALA A 203 -21.70 8.77 -11.00
N LYS A 204 -21.10 9.79 -10.37
CA LYS A 204 -21.75 10.99 -9.83
C LYS A 204 -22.85 10.68 -8.80
N LEU A 205 -22.58 9.71 -7.94
CA LEU A 205 -23.50 9.22 -6.90
C LEU A 205 -23.16 9.74 -5.50
N LEU A 206 -22.01 10.38 -5.35
CA LEU A 206 -21.63 11.04 -4.12
C LEU A 206 -22.35 12.39 -4.03
N ASP A 207 -22.95 12.69 -2.87
CA ASP A 207 -23.64 13.96 -2.67
C ASP A 207 -22.65 15.13 -2.79
N HIS A 208 -22.96 16.08 -3.70
CA HIS A 208 -22.19 17.28 -3.95
C HIS A 208 -22.94 18.53 -3.47
N SER A 209 -23.93 18.36 -2.59
CA SER A 209 -24.76 19.46 -2.06
C SER A 209 -23.94 20.61 -1.45
N ASP A 210 -22.68 20.36 -1.10
CA ASP A 210 -21.72 21.38 -0.68
C ASP A 210 -20.31 21.08 -1.21
N THR A 211 -19.90 21.72 -2.30
CA THR A 211 -18.55 21.57 -2.90
C THR A 211 -17.41 22.04 -1.97
N SER A 212 -17.73 22.66 -0.83
CA SER A 212 -16.76 23.02 0.21
C SER A 212 -16.49 21.89 1.21
N ARG A 213 -17.33 20.85 1.24
CA ARG A 213 -17.15 19.71 2.15
C ARG A 213 -16.18 18.71 1.54
N HIS A 214 -15.07 18.50 2.24
CA HIS A 214 -14.09 17.44 1.96
C HIS A 214 -14.50 16.09 2.56
N GLU A 215 -15.75 15.94 3.00
CA GLU A 215 -16.27 14.78 3.72
C GLU A 215 -17.71 14.50 3.30
N GLY A 216 -18.13 13.23 3.36
CA GLY A 216 -19.48 12.83 3.01
C GLY A 216 -19.81 11.40 3.46
N GLU A 217 -21.05 11.02 3.22
CA GLU A 217 -21.57 9.67 3.49
C GLU A 217 -22.19 9.09 2.22
N LEU A 218 -22.03 7.78 2.03
CA LEU A 218 -22.67 7.02 0.97
C LEU A 218 -23.46 5.86 1.58
N GLU A 219 -24.75 5.81 1.29
CA GLU A 219 -25.60 4.66 1.62
C GLU A 219 -25.35 3.52 0.63
N VAL A 220 -25.02 2.34 1.14
CA VAL A 220 -24.67 1.16 0.34
C VAL A 220 -25.89 0.27 0.19
N THR A 221 -26.73 0.59 -0.79
CA THR A 221 -27.94 -0.21 -1.06
C THR A 221 -27.63 -1.43 -1.96
N PRO A 222 -28.45 -2.49 -1.94
CA PRO A 222 -28.32 -3.63 -2.85
C PRO A 222 -28.33 -3.23 -4.34
N GLU A 223 -29.13 -2.23 -4.72
CA GLU A 223 -29.19 -1.72 -6.08
C GLU A 223 -27.89 -1.04 -6.48
N LEU A 224 -27.26 -0.30 -5.55
CA LEU A 224 -25.99 0.36 -5.78
C LEU A 224 -24.87 -0.67 -5.97
N VAL A 225 -24.86 -1.73 -5.14
CA VAL A 225 -23.92 -2.86 -5.27
C VAL A 225 -24.12 -3.59 -6.61
N GLN A 226 -25.37 -3.84 -7.02
CA GLN A 226 -25.66 -4.46 -8.30
C GLN A 226 -25.17 -3.59 -9.47
N ARG A 227 -25.40 -2.27 -9.39
CA ARG A 227 -24.93 -1.32 -10.40
C ARG A 227 -23.41 -1.28 -10.47
N PHE A 228 -22.70 -1.26 -9.34
CA PHE A 228 -21.24 -1.33 -9.30
C PHE A 228 -20.71 -2.55 -10.07
N ARG A 229 -21.27 -3.73 -9.80
CA ARG A 229 -20.88 -4.96 -10.51
C ARG A 229 -21.19 -4.90 -12.00
N ALA A 230 -22.35 -4.37 -12.38
CA ALA A 230 -22.74 -4.21 -13.79
C ALA A 230 -21.83 -3.21 -14.53
N ASP A 231 -21.44 -2.12 -13.87
CA ASP A 231 -20.53 -1.12 -14.43
C ASP A 231 -19.12 -1.71 -14.60
N LEU A 232 -18.59 -2.46 -13.62
CA LEU A 232 -17.33 -3.19 -13.78
C LEU A 232 -17.37 -4.15 -14.98
N GLN A 233 -18.43 -4.96 -15.07
CA GLN A 233 -18.59 -5.93 -16.15
C GLN A 233 -18.70 -5.26 -17.53
N SER A 234 -19.51 -4.20 -17.64
CA SER A 234 -19.70 -3.48 -18.91
C SER A 234 -18.46 -2.72 -19.37
N ASN A 235 -17.63 -2.26 -18.44
CA ASN A 235 -16.32 -1.70 -18.74
C ASN A 235 -15.23 -2.77 -18.91
N GLY A 236 -15.53 -4.06 -18.75
CA GLY A 236 -14.54 -5.13 -18.83
C GLY A 236 -13.42 -4.99 -17.79
N ILE A 237 -13.75 -4.48 -16.59
CA ILE A 237 -12.81 -4.34 -15.47
C ILE A 237 -13.01 -5.51 -14.51
N SER A 238 -11.92 -6.20 -14.19
CA SER A 238 -11.89 -7.27 -13.20
C SER A 238 -11.11 -6.84 -11.96
N LEU A 239 -11.57 -7.24 -10.78
CA LEU A 239 -10.92 -6.96 -9.49
C LEU A 239 -10.51 -8.29 -8.84
N ASN A 240 -9.25 -8.41 -8.46
CA ASN A 240 -8.69 -9.56 -7.78
C ASN A 240 -8.01 -9.11 -6.49
N PHE A 241 -8.22 -9.84 -5.39
CA PHE A 241 -7.72 -9.48 -4.07
C PHE A 241 -6.93 -10.64 -3.49
N ILE A 242 -5.73 -10.35 -2.97
CA ILE A 242 -4.84 -11.38 -2.42
C ILE A 242 -4.30 -10.90 -1.08
N SER A 243 -4.53 -11.64 0.00
CA SER A 243 -3.85 -11.38 1.27
C SER A 243 -2.67 -12.32 1.48
N GLY A 244 -1.68 -11.88 2.27
CA GLY A 244 -0.59 -12.71 2.75
C GLY A 244 0.81 -12.14 2.46
N PRO A 245 1.86 -12.85 2.89
CA PRO A 245 3.24 -12.39 2.72
C PRO A 245 3.65 -12.34 1.25
N TRP A 246 4.61 -11.48 0.92
CA TRP A 246 5.28 -11.55 -0.37
C TRP A 246 6.01 -12.89 -0.50
N SER A 247 5.53 -13.72 -1.41
CA SER A 247 6.04 -15.05 -1.65
C SER A 247 5.75 -15.52 -3.08
N ALA A 248 6.34 -16.65 -3.46
CA ALA A 248 6.05 -17.27 -4.76
C ALA A 248 4.56 -17.64 -4.88
N GLU A 249 3.94 -18.11 -3.79
CA GLU A 249 2.51 -18.43 -3.75
C GLU A 249 1.65 -17.19 -4.00
N LEU A 250 2.00 -16.03 -3.42
CA LEU A 250 1.31 -14.77 -3.71
C LEU A 250 1.44 -14.42 -5.20
N ALA A 251 2.64 -14.56 -5.77
CA ALA A 251 2.86 -14.30 -7.19
C ALA A 251 2.03 -15.23 -8.07
N GLU A 252 1.95 -16.52 -7.76
CA GLU A 252 1.17 -17.52 -8.50
C GLU A 252 -0.34 -17.24 -8.50
N LEU A 253 -0.87 -16.62 -7.44
CA LEU A 253 -2.27 -16.20 -7.36
C LEU A 253 -2.59 -14.96 -8.22
N ILE A 254 -1.57 -14.21 -8.64
CA ILE A 254 -1.75 -13.07 -9.55
C ILE A 254 -1.98 -13.62 -10.97
N PRO A 255 -3.06 -13.23 -11.67
CA PRO A 255 -3.33 -13.65 -13.04
C PRO A 255 -2.17 -13.33 -14.01
N MET A 256 -2.15 -14.04 -15.13
CA MET A 256 -1.21 -13.79 -16.21
C MET A 256 -1.79 -12.76 -17.19
N SER A 257 -0.96 -11.80 -17.58
CA SER A 257 -1.25 -10.87 -18.68
C SER A 257 -1.14 -11.60 -20.02
N ALA A 258 -1.86 -11.13 -21.03
CA ALA A 258 -1.65 -11.57 -22.40
C ALA A 258 -0.22 -11.21 -22.87
N PRO A 259 0.47 -12.07 -23.64
CA PRO A 259 1.88 -11.85 -24.00
C PRO A 259 2.20 -10.52 -24.70
N GLU A 260 1.23 -9.98 -25.45
CA GLU A 260 1.30 -8.72 -26.18
C GLU A 260 0.87 -7.49 -25.36
N MET A 261 0.25 -7.71 -24.20
CA MET A 261 -0.22 -6.65 -23.31
C MET A 261 0.82 -6.31 -22.25
N GLY A 262 0.70 -5.12 -21.68
CA GLY A 262 1.57 -4.63 -20.62
C GLY A 262 1.06 -4.94 -19.22
N LEU A 263 2.01 -5.08 -18.29
CA LEU A 263 1.78 -5.24 -16.87
C LEU A 263 2.38 -4.04 -16.13
N VAL A 264 1.60 -3.39 -15.27
CA VAL A 264 2.12 -2.37 -14.34
C VAL A 264 2.03 -2.88 -12.92
N VAL A 265 3.16 -2.91 -12.23
CA VAL A 265 3.23 -3.16 -10.80
C VAL A 265 3.40 -1.83 -10.06
N LEU A 266 2.55 -1.57 -9.09
CA LEU A 266 2.55 -0.39 -8.23
C LEU A 266 2.94 -0.83 -6.81
N ALA A 267 3.69 0.01 -6.11
CA ALA A 267 3.99 -0.20 -4.69
C ALA A 267 4.33 1.12 -4.01
N ALA A 268 3.96 1.27 -2.74
CA ALA A 268 4.33 2.43 -1.94
C ALA A 268 4.78 2.01 -0.54
N GLU A 269 5.94 2.49 -0.12
CA GLU A 269 6.58 2.19 1.17
C GLU A 269 6.79 0.69 1.48
N THR A 270 7.06 -0.13 0.46
CA THR A 270 7.25 -1.59 0.61
C THR A 270 8.68 -2.03 0.94
N ILE A 271 9.64 -1.10 0.95
CA ILE A 271 11.08 -1.39 1.11
C ILE A 271 11.65 -0.97 2.47
N TYR A 272 10.81 -0.96 3.50
CA TYR A 272 11.14 -0.37 4.81
C TYR A 272 12.22 -1.13 5.60
N SER A 273 12.44 -2.42 5.32
CA SER A 273 13.55 -3.20 5.91
C SER A 273 14.32 -3.99 4.83
N PRO A 274 15.59 -4.38 5.05
CA PRO A 274 16.32 -5.20 4.10
C PRO A 274 15.64 -6.55 3.80
N ALA A 275 15.10 -7.22 4.82
CA ALA A 275 14.41 -8.50 4.64
C ALA A 275 13.13 -8.34 3.81
N SER A 276 12.33 -7.32 4.12
CA SER A 276 11.12 -6.95 3.37
C SER A 276 11.46 -6.60 1.92
N THR A 277 12.55 -5.88 1.69
CA THR A 277 13.03 -5.51 0.35
C THR A 277 13.37 -6.75 -0.49
N VAL A 278 14.07 -7.73 0.07
CA VAL A 278 14.42 -8.98 -0.65
C VAL A 278 13.15 -9.73 -1.04
N ALA A 279 12.23 -9.96 -0.10
CA ALA A 279 10.98 -10.69 -0.37
C ALA A 279 10.10 -9.96 -1.39
N PHE A 280 10.01 -8.62 -1.30
CA PHE A 280 9.31 -7.78 -2.27
C PHE A 280 9.93 -7.90 -3.67
N VAL A 281 11.26 -7.80 -3.78
CA VAL A 281 11.97 -7.87 -5.08
C VAL A 281 11.89 -9.27 -5.70
N ASP A 282 11.83 -10.33 -4.89
CA ASP A 282 11.58 -11.69 -5.37
C ASP A 282 10.25 -11.76 -6.14
N VAL A 283 9.14 -11.35 -5.51
CA VAL A 283 7.82 -11.30 -6.15
C VAL A 283 7.84 -10.37 -7.36
N LEU A 284 8.40 -9.17 -7.21
CA LEU A 284 8.49 -8.18 -8.28
C LEU A 284 9.16 -8.77 -9.52
N SER A 285 10.31 -9.43 -9.35
CA SER A 285 11.06 -10.03 -10.46
C SER A 285 10.30 -11.18 -11.14
N MET A 286 9.52 -11.96 -10.39
CA MET A 286 8.66 -13.00 -10.96
C MET A 286 7.57 -12.40 -11.84
N LEU A 287 6.95 -11.30 -11.41
CA LEU A 287 5.91 -10.61 -12.16
C LEU A 287 6.49 -9.92 -13.40
N LEU A 288 7.58 -9.18 -13.27
CA LEU A 288 8.19 -8.43 -14.37
C LEU A 288 8.75 -9.31 -15.49
N ARG A 289 9.01 -10.61 -15.24
CA ARG A 289 9.44 -11.57 -16.26
C ARG A 289 8.30 -12.16 -17.10
N ARG A 290 7.04 -11.94 -16.71
CA ARG A 290 5.87 -12.58 -17.37
C ARG A 290 5.62 -12.06 -18.77
N VAL A 291 5.80 -10.77 -18.98
CA VAL A 291 5.57 -10.10 -20.26
C VAL A 291 6.67 -9.11 -20.57
N LYS A 292 6.94 -8.88 -21.86
CA LYS A 292 7.98 -7.95 -22.31
C LYS A 292 7.67 -6.50 -21.93
N MET A 293 6.38 -6.15 -21.85
CA MET A 293 5.91 -4.81 -21.52
C MET A 293 5.54 -4.70 -20.03
N ALA A 294 6.33 -5.31 -19.15
CA ALA A 294 6.16 -5.20 -17.71
C ALA A 294 7.06 -4.10 -17.14
N LYS A 295 6.51 -3.31 -16.21
CA LYS A 295 7.28 -2.37 -15.40
C LYS A 295 6.71 -2.26 -14.00
N ALA A 296 7.53 -1.74 -13.09
CA ALA A 296 7.08 -1.33 -11.78
C ALA A 296 7.28 0.17 -11.57
N MET A 297 6.36 0.80 -10.83
CA MET A 297 6.47 2.17 -10.34
C MET A 297 6.30 2.15 -8.82
N ILE A 298 7.34 2.59 -8.11
CA ILE A 298 7.45 2.43 -6.66
C ILE A 298 7.67 3.80 -6.02
N GLY A 299 6.87 4.15 -5.02
CA GLY A 299 7.15 5.28 -4.13
C GLY A 299 7.80 4.80 -2.83
N ALA A 300 8.92 5.41 -2.44
CA ALA A 300 9.59 5.04 -1.19
C ALA A 300 10.33 6.21 -0.53
N LYS A 301 10.55 6.10 0.78
CA LYS A 301 11.54 6.95 1.47
C LYS A 301 12.93 6.53 1.03
N ARG A 302 13.86 7.49 0.90
CA ARG A 302 15.25 7.18 0.53
C ARG A 302 15.91 6.29 1.58
N MET A 303 15.62 6.53 2.85
CA MET A 303 16.14 5.80 4.00
C MET A 303 15.05 5.64 5.07
N TYR A 304 14.94 4.45 5.63
CA TYR A 304 14.06 4.13 6.74
C TYR A 304 14.89 3.96 8.02
N PHE A 305 14.98 5.00 8.84
CA PHE A 305 15.75 4.97 10.08
C PHE A 305 15.16 3.95 11.07
N GLY A 306 16.02 3.24 11.79
CA GLY A 306 15.65 2.21 12.77
C GLY A 306 15.45 0.81 12.18
N VAL A 307 14.87 0.70 10.98
CA VAL A 307 14.58 -0.60 10.30
C VAL A 307 15.52 -0.90 9.13
N GLY A 308 16.24 0.09 8.62
CA GLY A 308 17.39 -0.07 7.71
C GLY A 308 17.07 -0.22 6.23
N GLY A 309 15.79 -0.16 5.83
CA GLY A 309 15.40 -0.14 4.42
C GLY A 309 15.87 1.12 3.69
N SER A 310 16.13 1.00 2.39
CA SER A 310 16.59 2.14 1.58
C SER A 310 16.39 1.91 0.08
N VAL A 311 16.35 3.01 -0.67
CA VAL A 311 16.30 2.97 -2.14
C VAL A 311 17.56 2.35 -2.74
N ASP A 312 18.72 2.53 -2.12
CA ASP A 312 19.95 1.91 -2.58
C ASP A 312 19.93 0.39 -2.34
N GLY A 313 19.37 -0.07 -1.22
CA GLY A 313 19.10 -1.49 -0.97
C GLY A 313 18.14 -2.10 -2.00
N LEU A 314 17.09 -1.36 -2.40
CA LEU A 314 16.20 -1.77 -3.49
C LEU A 314 16.97 -1.92 -4.82
N LYS A 315 17.79 -0.92 -5.18
CA LYS A 315 18.60 -0.96 -6.42
C LYS A 315 19.56 -2.15 -6.45
N GLU A 316 20.18 -2.46 -5.31
CA GLU A 316 21.04 -3.62 -5.15
C GLU A 316 20.28 -4.92 -5.39
N ALA A 317 19.18 -5.13 -4.66
CA ALA A 317 18.35 -6.33 -4.77
C ALA A 317 17.79 -6.51 -6.20
N CYS A 318 17.35 -5.42 -6.85
CA CYS A 318 16.92 -5.46 -8.25
C CYS A 318 18.05 -5.91 -9.18
N ARG A 319 19.27 -5.38 -9.00
CA ARG A 319 20.43 -5.74 -9.81
C ARG A 319 20.78 -7.22 -9.68
N GLU A 320 20.72 -7.77 -8.46
CA GLU A 320 20.94 -9.20 -8.21
C GLU A 320 19.92 -10.09 -8.93
N LYS A 321 18.70 -9.59 -9.15
CA LYS A 321 17.66 -10.27 -9.94
C LYS A 321 17.71 -10.00 -11.45
N GLY A 322 18.70 -9.24 -11.93
CA GLY A 322 18.81 -8.87 -13.34
C GLY A 322 17.76 -7.85 -13.78
N ALA A 323 17.32 -6.98 -12.86
CA ALA A 323 16.48 -5.83 -13.14
C ALA A 323 17.28 -4.52 -13.00
N VAL A 324 16.78 -3.46 -13.62
CA VAL A 324 17.26 -2.10 -13.44
C VAL A 324 16.22 -1.34 -12.64
N ALA A 325 16.66 -0.71 -11.56
CA ALA A 325 15.86 0.25 -10.79
C ALA A 325 16.49 1.64 -10.94
N TYR A 326 15.71 2.61 -11.42
CA TYR A 326 16.19 3.98 -11.59
C TYR A 326 15.17 4.99 -11.06
N GLU A 327 15.66 6.12 -10.59
CA GLU A 327 14.81 7.18 -10.05
C GLU A 327 14.13 7.93 -11.19
N ILE A 328 12.82 8.12 -11.06
CA ILE A 328 12.01 8.88 -12.00
C ILE A 328 12.17 10.36 -11.68
N GLU A 329 12.43 11.17 -12.70
CA GLU A 329 12.38 12.62 -12.57
C GLU A 329 10.98 13.07 -12.13
N ASN A 330 10.92 13.70 -10.96
CA ASN A 330 9.70 13.94 -10.19
C ASN A 330 9.50 15.42 -9.84
N HIS A 331 10.14 16.33 -10.60
CA HIS A 331 9.89 17.76 -10.45
C HIS A 331 8.38 18.05 -10.56
N GLY A 332 7.82 18.75 -9.56
CA GLY A 332 6.40 19.09 -9.51
C GLY A 332 5.50 18.10 -8.74
N VAL A 333 6.02 16.96 -8.28
CA VAL A 333 5.29 16.11 -7.31
C VAL A 333 5.35 16.78 -5.93
N SER A 334 4.19 17.14 -5.38
CA SER A 334 4.08 17.81 -4.08
C SER A 334 4.60 16.92 -2.94
N GLY A 335 5.45 17.45 -2.06
CA GLY A 335 5.90 16.77 -0.84
C GLY A 335 7.28 16.10 -0.94
N MET A 336 7.88 16.02 -2.13
CA MET A 336 9.23 15.45 -2.31
C MET A 336 10.35 16.29 -1.63
N ASP A 337 10.05 17.54 -1.26
CA ASP A 337 10.93 18.45 -0.52
C ASP A 337 10.77 18.34 1.03
N GLY A 338 10.10 17.30 1.53
CA GLY A 338 9.87 17.09 2.95
C GLY A 338 11.13 16.74 3.76
N ASN A 339 10.99 16.75 5.09
CA ASN A 339 12.10 16.49 6.03
C ASN A 339 12.77 15.12 5.87
N VAL A 340 12.02 14.11 5.41
CA VAL A 340 12.55 12.80 5.04
C VAL A 340 12.56 12.73 3.52
N PRO A 341 13.73 12.66 2.87
CA PRO A 341 13.81 12.55 1.43
C PRO A 341 13.07 11.32 0.90
N ARG A 342 12.28 11.49 -0.16
CA ARG A 342 11.53 10.44 -0.84
C ARG A 342 11.99 10.29 -2.29
N ALA A 343 11.66 9.17 -2.92
CA ALA A 343 11.95 8.89 -4.31
C ALA A 343 10.81 8.12 -4.97
N LEU A 344 10.62 8.38 -6.27
CA LEU A 344 9.81 7.55 -7.16
C LEU A 344 10.78 6.75 -8.04
N ILE A 345 10.59 5.44 -8.11
CA ILE A 345 11.50 4.51 -8.75
C ILE A 345 10.74 3.74 -9.83
N GLU A 346 11.35 3.62 -11.00
CA GLU A 346 10.90 2.69 -12.04
C GLU A 346 11.80 1.45 -12.03
N VAL A 347 11.18 0.26 -12.11
CA VAL A 347 11.90 -1.01 -12.21
C VAL A 347 11.45 -1.78 -13.45
N GLN A 348 12.41 -2.32 -14.20
CA GLN A 348 12.17 -3.18 -15.36
C GLN A 348 13.26 -4.25 -15.49
N MET A 349 12.93 -5.36 -16.14
CA MET A 349 13.92 -6.39 -16.49
C MET A 349 14.79 -5.92 -17.67
N TYR A 350 16.02 -6.44 -17.76
CA TYR A 350 16.89 -6.27 -18.94
C TYR A 350 16.34 -6.95 -20.20
#